data_AF-A0A2G6JLW0-F1
#
_entry.id   AF-A0A2G6JLW0-F1
#
_cell.length_a   1.000
_cell.length_b   1.000
_cell.length_c   1.000
_cell.angle_alpha   90.00
_cell.angle_beta   90.00
_cell.angle_gamma   90.00
#
_symmetry.space_group_name_H-M   'P 1'
#
loop_
_entity.id
_entity.type
_entity.pdbx_description
1 polymer ?
#
loop_
_entity_poly.entity_id
_entity_poly.type
_entity_poly.pdbx_seq_one_letter_code
_entity_poly.pdbx_strand_id
1 'polypeptide(L)'
;MPSQVPDDLLQRSPEEACCRLTYRLLEESLAAAQRLRVADEEDALQDFLLAVPRLCSWAKSWRRHLGAALPGKEYQALRQLEQAMRPTVEAQLALAQLESLGEALTTEEFRGLSYLAGQWQRRWSAGRERVREQMLEGSDALLRRLGQGLKLSLSSAKLGPLADASSCFRSELASRFGCSARDLQVALKGMEGVEDQDELYALRLAVKRLHDLLEATSALLLPGLAPALPCVKQLQGQLLEIIGAYELAAELSRLLDGGDLSETEKKALGLEPGLLELARRNRERLKQSFAAFARLWLGEENPLSLRELFGHLANLQAGLENSLPEQGVEIERKYLLEALPEGFASWDCEEIDQGWLPGEKLQERVRRIRRGGEERYFRCVKAGRGIRRLELEEEASAELFAVLWPLTLGCRVQKKRYRPPTADPKQEWLVDVFCDRELWLCEVELSHEDLVPEPIPAIAAVLGAEVTDDGRYVNRMLAK
;
A
#
# COMPACT_ATOMS: atom_id res chain seq x y z
N MET A 1 1.97 -2.30 21.80
CA MET A 1 1.36 -3.53 21.21
C MET A 1 1.99 -3.75 19.84
N PRO A 2 2.62 -4.91 19.55
CA PRO A 2 3.36 -5.14 18.29
C PRO A 2 2.49 -5.12 17.02
N SER A 3 1.16 -5.12 17.18
CA SER A 3 0.15 -5.02 16.12
C SER A 3 -0.04 -3.61 15.55
N GLN A 4 0.30 -2.56 16.33
CA GLN A 4 0.22 -1.18 15.85
C GLN A 4 1.43 -0.87 14.98
N VAL A 5 1.17 -0.56 13.71
CA VAL A 5 2.14 0.06 12.83
C VAL A 5 2.38 1.48 13.36
N PRO A 6 3.61 1.80 13.81
CA PRO A 6 3.91 3.13 14.31
C PRO A 6 3.94 4.14 13.15
N ASP A 7 3.63 5.39 13.45
CA ASP A 7 3.51 6.45 12.43
C ASP A 7 4.87 6.75 11.76
N ASP A 8 5.98 6.47 12.45
CA ASP A 8 7.36 6.61 11.97
C ASP A 8 7.92 5.33 11.28
N LEU A 9 7.08 4.36 10.90
CA LEU A 9 7.56 3.07 10.36
C LEU A 9 8.49 3.24 9.15
N LEU A 10 8.24 4.24 8.32
CA LEU A 10 9.01 4.50 7.10
C LEU A 10 10.46 4.94 7.42
N GLN A 11 10.67 5.61 8.55
CA GLN A 11 11.97 6.11 8.99
C GLN A 11 12.77 5.08 9.79
N ARG A 12 12.13 3.99 10.23
CA ARG A 12 12.79 2.89 10.93
C ARG A 12 13.64 2.03 9.99
N SER A 13 14.45 1.15 10.57
CA SER A 13 15.23 0.20 9.77
C SER A 13 14.33 -0.76 8.99
N PRO A 14 14.75 -1.22 7.80
CA PRO A 14 14.04 -2.21 7.03
C PRO A 14 13.73 -3.49 7.82
N GLU A 15 14.66 -3.95 8.65
CA GLU A 15 14.49 -5.16 9.47
C GLU A 15 13.33 -5.00 10.45
N GLU A 16 13.29 -3.88 11.17
CA GLU A 16 12.23 -3.61 12.14
C GLU A 16 10.87 -3.47 11.44
N ALA A 17 10.82 -2.67 10.38
CA ALA A 17 9.58 -2.43 9.65
C ALA A 17 9.03 -3.71 9.01
N CYS A 18 9.89 -4.53 8.42
CA CYS A 18 9.52 -5.83 7.86
C CYS A 18 8.99 -6.77 8.94
N CYS A 19 9.64 -6.82 10.11
CA CYS A 19 9.17 -7.65 11.22
C CYS A 19 7.78 -7.22 11.69
N ARG A 20 7.52 -5.90 11.84
CA ARG A 20 6.21 -5.37 12.23
C ARG A 20 5.12 -5.68 11.21
N LEU A 21 5.36 -5.44 9.92
CA LEU A 21 4.39 -5.73 8.88
C LEU A 21 4.14 -7.24 8.72
N THR A 22 5.18 -8.07 8.88
CA THR A 22 5.04 -9.53 8.88
C THR A 22 4.22 -9.99 10.08
N TYR A 23 4.46 -9.40 11.25
CA TYR A 23 3.70 -9.69 12.46
C TYR A 23 2.21 -9.30 12.29
N ARG A 24 1.91 -8.16 11.67
CA ARG A 24 0.52 -7.77 11.34
C ARG A 24 -0.17 -8.77 10.41
N LEU A 25 0.48 -9.14 9.30
CA LEU A 25 -0.05 -10.14 8.35
C LEU A 25 -0.23 -11.52 8.99
N LEU A 26 0.64 -11.87 9.94
CA LEU A 26 0.51 -13.08 10.74
C LEU A 26 -0.69 -13.02 11.68
N GLU A 27 -0.96 -11.88 12.30
CA GLU A 27 -2.16 -11.69 13.13
C GLU A 27 -3.45 -11.78 12.31
N GLU A 28 -3.47 -11.23 11.09
CA GLU A 28 -4.58 -11.42 10.14
C GLU A 28 -4.81 -12.93 9.88
N SER A 29 -3.73 -13.68 9.64
CA SER A 29 -3.80 -15.14 9.41
C SER A 29 -4.26 -15.91 10.65
N LEU A 30 -3.80 -15.53 11.84
CA LEU A 30 -4.21 -16.13 13.11
C LEU A 30 -5.68 -15.84 13.44
N ALA A 31 -6.15 -14.62 13.17
CA ALA A 31 -7.55 -14.24 13.38
C ALA A 31 -8.48 -15.04 12.48
N ALA A 32 -8.14 -15.17 11.18
CA ALA A 32 -8.89 -15.99 10.25
C ALA A 32 -8.91 -17.47 10.67
N ALA A 33 -7.74 -18.01 11.07
CA ALA A 33 -7.65 -19.37 11.59
C ALA A 33 -8.48 -19.59 12.87
N GLN A 34 -8.51 -18.62 13.78
CA GLN A 34 -9.32 -18.70 14.99
C GLN A 34 -10.81 -18.69 14.68
N ARG A 35 -11.26 -17.83 13.76
CA ARG A 35 -12.68 -17.80 13.33
C ARG A 35 -13.09 -19.14 12.76
N LEU A 36 -12.30 -19.69 11.84
CA LEU A 36 -12.54 -20.99 11.19
C LEU A 36 -12.67 -22.15 12.19
N ARG A 37 -12.00 -22.06 13.36
CA ARG A 37 -12.12 -23.06 14.44
C ARG A 37 -13.42 -22.96 15.23
N VAL A 38 -13.91 -21.74 15.46
CA VAL A 38 -15.03 -21.46 16.38
C VAL A 38 -16.36 -21.58 15.65
N ALA A 39 -16.45 -20.95 14.48
CA ALA A 39 -17.61 -20.96 13.63
C ALA A 39 -17.11 -21.38 12.25
N ASP A 40 -17.62 -22.49 11.73
CA ASP A 40 -17.29 -23.02 10.41
C ASP A 40 -17.93 -22.15 9.31
N GLU A 41 -17.63 -20.84 9.38
CA GLU A 41 -18.10 -19.79 8.50
C GLU A 41 -17.31 -19.83 7.19
N GLU A 42 -18.02 -19.81 6.08
CA GLU A 42 -17.43 -19.80 4.74
C GLU A 42 -16.53 -18.56 4.52
N ASP A 43 -16.91 -17.41 5.07
CA ASP A 43 -16.12 -16.19 5.07
C ASP A 43 -14.78 -16.36 5.80
N ALA A 44 -14.75 -17.12 6.90
CA ALA A 44 -13.52 -17.34 7.66
C ALA A 44 -12.54 -18.24 6.92
N LEU A 45 -13.04 -19.25 6.20
CA LEU A 45 -12.22 -20.05 5.29
C LEU A 45 -11.65 -19.17 4.17
N GLN A 46 -12.47 -18.30 3.57
CA GLN A 46 -12.02 -17.40 2.51
C GLN A 46 -10.93 -16.43 2.99
N ASP A 47 -11.15 -15.80 4.14
CA ASP A 47 -10.15 -14.91 4.77
C ASP A 47 -8.83 -15.65 4.99
N PHE A 48 -8.89 -16.90 5.46
CA PHE A 48 -7.70 -17.72 5.69
C PHE A 48 -6.98 -18.11 4.39
N LEU A 49 -7.73 -18.52 3.37
CA LEU A 49 -7.23 -18.84 2.02
C LEU A 49 -6.54 -17.64 1.36
N LEU A 50 -6.89 -16.41 1.73
CA LEU A 50 -6.25 -15.18 1.23
C LEU A 50 -5.07 -14.71 2.11
N ALA A 51 -5.18 -14.82 3.43
CA ALA A 51 -4.19 -14.28 4.37
C ALA A 51 -2.85 -15.03 4.32
N VAL A 52 -2.87 -16.37 4.31
CA VAL A 52 -1.64 -17.17 4.31
C VAL A 52 -0.79 -16.98 3.04
N PRO A 53 -1.34 -17.02 1.82
CA PRO A 53 -0.56 -16.74 0.62
C PRO A 53 0.00 -15.32 0.57
N ARG A 54 -0.70 -14.34 1.15
CA ARG A 54 -0.21 -12.95 1.27
C ARG A 54 1.00 -12.88 2.22
N LEU A 55 0.90 -13.52 3.38
CA LEU A 55 2.03 -13.63 4.32
C LEU A 55 3.24 -14.32 3.67
N CYS A 56 3.03 -15.42 2.94
CA CYS A 56 4.08 -16.10 2.16
C CYS A 56 4.75 -15.18 1.13
N SER A 57 3.95 -14.44 0.38
CA SER A 57 4.39 -13.52 -0.68
C SER A 57 5.21 -12.36 -0.10
N TRP A 58 4.72 -11.76 0.99
CA TRP A 58 5.44 -10.74 1.74
C TRP A 58 6.77 -11.28 2.29
N ALA A 59 6.71 -12.36 3.06
CA ALA A 59 7.90 -12.97 3.66
C ALA A 59 8.97 -13.34 2.63
N LYS A 60 8.56 -13.81 1.45
CA LYS A 60 9.48 -14.09 0.33
C LYS A 60 10.19 -12.83 -0.13
N SER A 61 9.43 -11.75 -0.34
CA SER A 61 9.92 -10.48 -0.89
C SER A 61 10.88 -9.77 0.05
N TRP A 62 10.73 -10.00 1.35
CA TRP A 62 11.46 -9.33 2.43
C TRP A 62 12.40 -10.26 3.21
N ARG A 63 12.69 -11.46 2.67
CA ARG A 63 13.50 -12.50 3.33
C ARG A 63 14.86 -11.99 3.82
N ARG A 64 15.49 -11.08 3.06
CA ARG A 64 16.80 -10.49 3.41
C ARG A 64 16.76 -9.71 4.72
N HIS A 65 15.66 -9.00 4.96
CA HIS A 65 15.46 -8.13 6.12
C HIS A 65 14.82 -8.86 7.29
N LEU A 66 14.07 -9.93 7.03
CA LEU A 66 13.49 -10.77 8.09
C LEU A 66 14.55 -11.67 8.75
N GLY A 67 15.57 -12.12 8.02
CA GLY A 67 16.74 -12.80 8.60
C GLY A 67 16.41 -13.86 9.66
N ALA A 68 16.92 -13.67 10.87
CA ALA A 68 16.69 -14.57 12.01
C ALA A 68 15.27 -14.50 12.59
N ALA A 69 14.52 -13.41 12.34
CA ALA A 69 13.16 -13.24 12.82
C ALA A 69 12.17 -14.19 12.12
N LEU A 70 12.49 -14.61 10.89
CA LEU A 70 11.78 -15.65 10.15
C LEU A 70 12.77 -16.68 9.60
N PRO A 71 13.16 -17.68 10.41
CA PRO A 71 14.14 -18.64 9.97
C PRO A 71 13.60 -19.49 8.80
N GLY A 72 14.54 -20.01 7.99
CA GLY A 72 14.21 -20.67 6.73
C GLY A 72 13.30 -21.89 6.90
N LYS A 73 13.43 -22.62 8.01
CA LYS A 73 12.62 -23.81 8.32
C LYS A 73 11.15 -23.44 8.50
N GLU A 74 10.87 -22.38 9.25
CA GLU A 74 9.52 -21.90 9.51
C GLU A 74 8.89 -21.30 8.25
N TYR A 75 9.67 -20.58 7.43
CA TYR A 75 9.20 -20.13 6.12
C TYR A 75 8.82 -21.31 5.21
N GLN A 76 9.60 -22.39 5.20
CA GLN A 76 9.25 -23.58 4.41
C GLN A 76 7.99 -24.27 4.92
N ALA A 77 7.79 -24.35 6.24
CA ALA A 77 6.55 -24.87 6.82
C ALA A 77 5.34 -24.00 6.42
N LEU A 78 5.49 -22.66 6.42
CA LEU A 78 4.45 -21.75 5.94
C LEU A 78 4.14 -21.96 4.45
N ARG A 79 5.17 -22.20 3.63
CA ARG A 79 5.02 -22.53 2.20
C ARG A 79 4.32 -23.86 1.97
N GLN A 80 4.60 -24.87 2.78
CA GLN A 80 3.90 -26.16 2.71
C GLN A 80 2.41 -26.01 3.03
N LEU A 81 2.08 -25.17 4.02
CA LEU A 81 0.70 -24.83 4.33
C LEU A 81 0.01 -24.13 3.15
N GLU A 82 0.64 -23.10 2.57
CA GLU A 82 0.14 -22.42 1.35
C GLU A 82 -0.10 -23.42 0.20
N GLN A 83 0.84 -24.36 -0.01
CA GLN A 83 0.72 -25.38 -1.06
C GLN A 83 -0.42 -26.36 -0.81
N ALA A 84 -0.65 -26.76 0.45
CA ALA A 84 -1.75 -27.65 0.80
C ALA A 84 -3.13 -27.01 0.59
N MET A 85 -3.22 -25.68 0.70
CA MET A 85 -4.46 -24.90 0.49
C MET A 85 -4.78 -24.67 -1.00
N ARG A 86 -3.79 -24.77 -1.88
CA ARG A 86 -3.93 -24.44 -3.31
C ARG A 86 -5.06 -25.20 -4.02
N PRO A 87 -5.20 -26.54 -3.88
CA PRO A 87 -6.27 -27.27 -4.55
C PRO A 87 -7.68 -26.80 -4.15
N THR A 88 -7.83 -26.29 -2.93
CA THR A 88 -9.08 -25.73 -2.41
C THR A 88 -9.42 -24.43 -3.15
N VAL A 89 -8.43 -23.53 -3.31
CA VAL A 89 -8.61 -22.28 -4.07
C VAL A 89 -8.92 -22.57 -5.55
N GLU A 90 -8.19 -23.50 -6.17
CA GLU A 90 -8.42 -23.92 -7.56
C GLU A 90 -9.84 -24.48 -7.75
N ALA A 91 -10.31 -25.34 -6.84
CA ALA A 91 -11.65 -25.90 -6.92
C ALA A 91 -12.75 -24.83 -6.77
N GLN A 92 -12.56 -23.84 -5.89
CA GLN A 92 -13.49 -22.72 -5.73
C GLN A 92 -13.63 -21.91 -7.02
N LEU A 93 -12.49 -21.54 -7.63
CA LEU A 93 -12.46 -20.78 -8.88
C LEU A 93 -13.09 -21.57 -10.02
N ALA A 94 -12.80 -22.86 -10.13
CA ALA A 94 -13.38 -23.74 -11.15
C ALA A 94 -14.91 -23.85 -11.02
N LEU A 95 -15.45 -23.98 -9.80
CA LEU A 95 -16.90 -24.04 -9.56
C LEU A 95 -17.60 -22.74 -9.97
N ALA A 96 -17.06 -21.58 -9.58
CA ALA A 96 -17.62 -20.28 -9.98
C ALA A 96 -17.60 -20.09 -11.51
N GLN A 97 -16.56 -20.58 -12.19
CA GLN A 97 -16.50 -20.56 -13.64
C GLN A 97 -17.54 -21.46 -14.29
N LEU A 98 -17.71 -22.69 -13.80
CA LEU A 98 -18.70 -23.63 -14.33
C LEU A 98 -20.13 -23.11 -14.16
N GLU A 99 -20.44 -22.48 -13.02
CA GLU A 99 -21.75 -21.85 -12.79
C GLU A 99 -22.09 -20.85 -13.89
N SER A 100 -21.18 -19.93 -14.18
CA SER A 100 -21.39 -18.93 -15.23
C SER A 100 -21.42 -19.49 -16.67
N LEU A 101 -20.87 -20.68 -16.92
CA LEU A 101 -20.98 -21.35 -18.22
C LEU A 101 -22.29 -22.13 -18.38
N GLY A 102 -22.95 -22.46 -17.27
CA GLY A 102 -24.13 -23.33 -17.20
C GLY A 102 -25.46 -22.67 -17.58
N GLU A 103 -25.48 -21.36 -17.84
CA GLU A 103 -26.71 -20.64 -18.18
C GLU A 103 -27.35 -21.16 -19.48
N ALA A 104 -28.67 -21.38 -19.46
CA ALA A 104 -29.43 -21.80 -20.64
C ALA A 104 -28.91 -23.08 -21.36
N LEU A 105 -28.34 -24.02 -20.61
CA LEU A 105 -28.04 -25.36 -21.13
C LEU A 105 -29.32 -26.19 -21.31
N THR A 106 -29.33 -27.03 -22.35
CA THR A 106 -30.35 -28.08 -22.51
C THR A 106 -30.19 -29.18 -21.46
N THR A 107 -31.22 -30.01 -21.29
CA THR A 107 -31.18 -31.15 -20.35
C THR A 107 -30.05 -32.14 -20.66
N GLU A 108 -29.71 -32.33 -21.93
CA GLU A 108 -28.61 -33.22 -22.34
C GLU A 108 -27.24 -32.60 -22.03
N GLU A 109 -27.06 -31.31 -22.29
CA GLU A 109 -25.81 -30.60 -22.00
C GLU A 109 -25.57 -30.45 -20.49
N PHE A 110 -26.64 -30.28 -19.71
CA PHE A 110 -26.55 -30.15 -18.26
C PHE A 110 -25.92 -31.38 -17.59
N ARG A 111 -26.00 -32.57 -18.18
CA ARG A 111 -25.36 -33.79 -17.65
C ARG A 111 -23.83 -33.66 -17.62
N GLY A 112 -23.24 -33.12 -18.68
CA GLY A 112 -21.80 -32.86 -18.75
C GLY A 112 -21.35 -31.84 -17.69
N LEU A 113 -22.09 -30.74 -17.55
CA LEU A 113 -21.85 -29.74 -16.50
C LEU A 113 -21.95 -30.36 -15.11
N SER A 114 -23.04 -31.07 -14.81
CA SER A 114 -23.29 -31.67 -13.49
C SER A 114 -22.20 -32.67 -13.11
N TYR A 115 -21.74 -33.48 -14.08
CA TYR A 115 -20.63 -34.40 -13.86
C TYR A 115 -19.33 -33.66 -13.49
N LEU A 116 -18.94 -32.67 -14.30
CA LEU A 116 -17.71 -31.92 -14.10
C LEU A 116 -17.75 -31.08 -12.81
N ALA A 117 -18.85 -30.37 -12.57
CA ALA A 117 -19.08 -29.63 -11.33
C ALA A 117 -19.04 -30.57 -10.12
N GLY A 118 -19.59 -31.78 -10.22
CA GLY A 118 -19.51 -32.80 -9.18
C GLY A 118 -18.07 -33.24 -8.85
N GLN A 119 -17.17 -33.31 -9.84
CA GLN A 119 -15.75 -33.59 -9.60
C GLN A 119 -15.08 -32.46 -8.81
N TRP A 120 -15.29 -31.21 -9.23
CA TRP A 120 -14.74 -30.05 -8.55
C TRP A 120 -15.34 -29.82 -7.17
N GLN A 121 -16.63 -30.11 -6.98
CA GLN A 121 -17.29 -30.06 -5.67
C GLN A 121 -16.65 -31.05 -4.70
N ARG A 122 -16.33 -32.28 -5.15
CA ARG A 122 -15.60 -33.25 -4.31
C ARG A 122 -14.20 -32.76 -3.96
N ARG A 123 -13.48 -32.16 -4.91
CA ARG A 123 -12.15 -31.56 -4.66
C ARG A 123 -12.23 -30.41 -3.66
N TRP A 124 -13.22 -29.53 -3.78
CA TRP A 124 -13.51 -28.44 -2.85
C TRP A 124 -13.80 -28.97 -1.44
N SER A 125 -14.74 -29.92 -1.31
CA SER A 125 -15.09 -30.51 -0.01
C SER A 125 -13.89 -31.21 0.66
N ALA A 126 -13.13 -32.02 -0.10
CA ALA A 126 -11.94 -32.68 0.42
C ALA A 126 -10.83 -31.69 0.80
N GLY A 127 -10.64 -30.65 -0.01
CA GLY A 127 -9.66 -29.59 0.26
C GLY A 127 -10.01 -28.76 1.49
N ARG A 128 -11.29 -28.41 1.66
CA ARG A 128 -11.82 -27.72 2.85
C ARG A 128 -11.57 -28.53 4.11
N GLU A 129 -11.89 -29.83 4.09
CA GLU A 129 -11.66 -30.70 5.24
C GLU A 129 -10.17 -30.80 5.57
N ARG A 130 -9.30 -30.95 4.55
CA ARG A 130 -7.84 -30.99 4.75
C ARG A 130 -7.29 -29.70 5.37
N VAL A 131 -7.76 -28.53 4.90
CA VAL A 131 -7.36 -27.24 5.49
C VAL A 131 -7.80 -27.17 6.95
N ARG A 132 -9.01 -27.65 7.26
CA ARG A 132 -9.53 -27.72 8.63
C ARG A 132 -8.70 -28.65 9.52
N GLU A 133 -8.41 -29.86 9.06
CA GLU A 133 -7.55 -30.83 9.77
C GLU A 133 -6.16 -30.23 10.05
N GLN A 134 -5.52 -29.63 9.03
CA GLN A 134 -4.24 -28.93 9.22
C GLN A 134 -4.32 -27.80 10.24
N MET A 135 -5.44 -27.09 10.34
CA MET A 135 -5.64 -26.08 11.37
C MET A 135 -5.75 -26.68 12.77
N LEU A 136 -6.41 -27.84 12.90
CA LEU A 136 -6.56 -28.57 14.16
C LEU A 136 -5.26 -29.25 14.61
N GLU A 137 -4.39 -29.67 13.68
CA GLU A 137 -3.22 -30.50 13.96
C GLU A 137 -1.89 -29.76 14.17
N GLY A 138 -1.81 -28.43 13.99
CA GLY A 138 -0.58 -27.71 14.35
C GLY A 138 -0.25 -26.42 13.61
N SER A 139 -1.07 -25.99 12.64
CA SER A 139 -0.84 -24.70 11.96
C SER A 139 -0.89 -23.52 12.94
N ASP A 140 -1.78 -23.58 13.94
CA ASP A 140 -1.82 -22.60 15.04
C ASP A 140 -0.50 -22.58 15.82
N ALA A 141 0.11 -23.75 16.09
CA ALA A 141 1.41 -23.82 16.75
C ALA A 141 2.53 -23.23 15.88
N LEU A 142 2.51 -23.46 14.56
CA LEU A 142 3.45 -22.84 13.62
C LEU A 142 3.30 -21.31 13.63
N LEU A 143 2.08 -20.81 13.43
CA LEU A 143 1.79 -19.37 13.37
C LEU A 143 2.09 -18.68 14.71
N ARG A 144 1.79 -19.30 15.85
CA ARG A 144 2.16 -18.77 17.17
C ARG A 144 3.67 -18.74 17.39
N ARG A 145 4.39 -19.80 16.99
CA ARG A 145 5.86 -19.85 17.08
C ARG A 145 6.50 -18.75 16.22
N LEU A 146 5.97 -18.54 15.00
CA LEU A 146 6.37 -17.41 14.16
C LEU A 146 6.14 -16.07 14.86
N GLY A 147 4.97 -15.90 15.49
CA GLY A 147 4.63 -14.69 16.23
C GLY A 147 5.55 -14.44 17.41
N GLN A 148 5.95 -15.49 18.13
CA GLN A 148 6.93 -15.40 19.20
C GLN A 148 8.33 -14.99 18.69
N GLY A 149 8.80 -15.61 17.59
CA GLY A 149 10.09 -15.25 16.98
C GLY A 149 10.15 -13.79 16.52
N LEU A 150 9.07 -13.30 15.89
CA LEU A 150 8.94 -11.90 15.49
C LEU A 150 8.90 -10.96 16.70
N LYS A 151 8.14 -11.30 17.75
CA LYS A 151 8.10 -10.51 19.00
C LYS A 151 9.47 -10.42 19.67
N LEU A 152 10.19 -11.54 19.77
CA LEU A 152 11.53 -11.59 20.33
C LEU A 152 12.50 -10.70 19.53
N SER A 153 12.41 -10.76 18.20
CA SER A 153 13.21 -9.92 17.30
C SER A 153 12.89 -8.43 17.51
N LEU A 154 11.61 -8.07 17.62
CA LEU A 154 11.19 -6.69 17.89
C LEU A 154 11.58 -6.19 19.30
N SER A 155 11.67 -7.08 20.30
CA SER A 155 12.11 -6.72 21.65
C SER A 155 13.63 -6.63 21.81
N SER A 156 14.37 -7.36 20.97
CA SER A 156 15.85 -7.42 20.99
C SER A 156 16.49 -6.41 20.06
N ALA A 157 15.76 -5.99 19.01
CA ALA A 157 15.99 -4.71 18.36
C ALA A 157 15.80 -3.64 19.43
N LYS A 158 16.90 -3.23 20.09
CA LYS A 158 16.95 -1.93 20.76
C LYS A 158 16.35 -0.93 19.79
N LEU A 159 15.45 -0.06 20.26
CA LEU A 159 14.99 1.12 19.53
C LEU A 159 16.25 1.84 19.02
N GLY A 160 16.70 1.47 17.83
CA GLY A 160 17.89 2.02 17.23
C GLY A 160 17.58 3.46 16.86
N PRO A 161 18.60 4.32 16.77
CA PRO A 161 18.39 5.62 16.14
C PRO A 161 17.71 5.42 14.77
N LEU A 162 16.91 6.39 14.34
CA LEU A 162 16.35 6.41 12.99
C LEU A 162 17.46 6.10 11.98
N ALA A 163 17.16 5.19 11.05
CA ALA A 163 18.16 4.77 10.07
C ALA A 163 18.52 5.96 9.17
N ASP A 164 19.78 6.03 8.72
CA ASP A 164 20.22 7.04 7.76
C ASP A 164 19.26 7.05 6.55
N ALA A 165 19.02 8.21 5.94
CA ALA A 165 18.01 8.38 4.87
C ALA A 165 18.16 7.40 3.69
N SER A 166 19.37 6.89 3.43
CA SER A 166 19.69 5.89 2.39
C SER A 166 19.52 4.44 2.84
N SER A 167 19.19 4.19 4.10
CA SER A 167 19.14 2.86 4.73
C SER A 167 17.82 2.60 5.49
N CYS A 168 16.88 3.53 5.47
CA CYS A 168 15.56 3.37 6.10
C CYS A 168 14.59 2.55 5.24
N PHE A 169 13.54 2.03 5.89
CA PHE A 169 12.52 1.21 5.25
C PHE A 169 11.84 1.91 4.06
N ARG A 170 11.68 3.24 4.12
CA ARG A 170 11.14 4.05 3.03
C ARG A 170 11.87 3.86 1.70
N SER A 171 13.20 3.98 1.71
CA SER A 171 14.04 3.84 0.51
C SER A 171 13.92 2.43 -0.07
N GLU A 172 13.94 1.44 0.81
CA GLU A 172 13.80 0.04 0.45
C GLU A 172 12.41 -0.27 -0.14
N LEU A 173 11.35 0.31 0.44
CA LEU A 173 9.99 0.17 -0.05
C LEU A 173 9.81 0.84 -1.42
N ALA A 174 10.39 2.03 -1.62
CA ALA A 174 10.40 2.71 -2.91
C ALA A 174 11.06 1.85 -4.00
N SER A 175 12.25 1.32 -3.69
CA SER A 175 12.97 0.40 -4.57
C SER A 175 12.14 -0.84 -4.90
N ARG A 176 11.40 -1.38 -3.92
CA ARG A 176 10.51 -2.52 -4.13
C ARG A 176 9.35 -2.21 -5.06
N PHE A 177 8.68 -1.06 -4.91
CA PHE A 177 7.64 -0.64 -5.84
C PHE A 177 8.19 -0.41 -7.25
N GLY A 178 9.34 0.26 -7.38
CA GLY A 178 10.00 0.45 -8.67
C GLY A 178 10.41 -0.87 -9.34
N CYS A 179 10.88 -1.86 -8.58
CA CYS A 179 11.12 -3.21 -9.10
C CYS A 179 9.83 -3.90 -9.56
N SER A 180 8.77 -3.85 -8.75
CA SER A 180 7.48 -4.45 -9.13
C SER A 180 6.87 -3.80 -10.37
N ALA A 181 7.00 -2.48 -10.53
CA ALA A 181 6.59 -1.77 -11.73
C ALA A 181 7.37 -2.25 -12.96
N ARG A 182 8.71 -2.38 -12.86
CA ARG A 182 9.54 -2.91 -13.95
C ARG A 182 9.21 -4.35 -14.30
N ASP A 183 9.04 -5.23 -13.30
CA ASP A 183 8.64 -6.63 -13.52
C ASP A 183 7.31 -6.70 -14.27
N LEU A 184 6.33 -5.89 -13.87
CA LEU A 184 5.04 -5.79 -14.55
C LEU A 184 5.19 -5.29 -16.00
N GLN A 185 6.01 -4.27 -16.22
CA GLN A 185 6.26 -3.72 -17.55
C GLN A 185 6.92 -4.75 -18.48
N VAL A 186 7.90 -5.50 -17.98
CA VAL A 186 8.57 -6.57 -18.73
C VAL A 186 7.57 -7.68 -19.08
N ALA A 187 6.78 -8.12 -18.11
CA ALA A 187 5.78 -9.16 -18.34
C ALA A 187 4.72 -8.74 -19.38
N LEU A 188 4.27 -7.49 -19.35
CA LEU A 188 3.30 -6.96 -20.33
C LEU A 188 3.90 -6.82 -21.74
N LYS A 189 5.16 -6.38 -21.86
CA LYS A 189 5.82 -6.21 -23.16
C LYS A 189 6.06 -7.53 -23.90
N GLY A 190 6.13 -8.64 -23.18
CA GLY A 190 6.35 -9.95 -23.76
C GLY A 190 5.10 -10.58 -24.38
N MET A 191 3.92 -9.95 -24.25
CA MET A 191 2.67 -10.54 -24.72
C MET A 191 2.28 -10.06 -26.11
N GLU A 192 2.03 -11.00 -27.01
CA GLU A 192 1.61 -10.78 -28.40
C GLU A 192 0.17 -11.26 -28.64
N GLY A 193 -0.28 -12.30 -27.93
CA GLY A 193 -1.57 -12.91 -28.18
C GLY A 193 -2.08 -13.79 -27.05
N VAL A 194 -3.27 -14.35 -27.28
CA VAL A 194 -3.94 -15.21 -26.29
C VAL A 194 -3.11 -16.46 -26.00
N GLU A 195 -2.43 -17.00 -27.01
CA GLU A 195 -1.63 -18.26 -26.96
C GLU A 195 -0.37 -18.17 -26.08
N ASP A 196 0.03 -16.98 -25.64
CA ASP A 196 1.23 -16.73 -24.81
C ASP A 196 0.98 -17.11 -23.35
N GLN A 197 0.72 -18.40 -23.13
CA GLN A 197 0.26 -18.91 -21.85
C GLN A 197 1.31 -18.72 -20.75
N ASP A 198 2.59 -18.97 -21.05
CA ASP A 198 3.69 -18.83 -20.08
C ASP A 198 3.88 -17.37 -19.65
N GLU A 199 3.76 -16.43 -20.58
CA GLU A 199 3.81 -14.99 -20.35
C GLU A 199 2.63 -14.54 -19.50
N LEU A 200 1.42 -15.04 -19.75
CA LEU A 200 0.24 -14.78 -18.91
C LEU A 200 0.43 -15.28 -17.48
N TYR A 201 1.05 -16.45 -17.27
CA TYR A 201 1.40 -16.94 -15.94
C TYR A 201 2.45 -16.07 -15.24
N ALA A 202 3.48 -15.62 -15.98
CA ALA A 202 4.50 -14.71 -15.47
C ALA A 202 3.88 -13.35 -15.06
N LEU A 203 3.01 -12.80 -15.91
CA LEU A 203 2.27 -11.57 -15.66
C LEU A 203 1.37 -11.71 -14.42
N ARG A 204 0.59 -12.78 -14.33
CA ARG A 204 -0.23 -13.07 -13.14
C ARG A 204 0.60 -13.11 -11.87
N LEU A 205 1.80 -13.71 -11.91
CA LEU A 205 2.69 -13.75 -10.75
C LEU A 205 3.22 -12.35 -10.38
N ALA A 206 3.60 -11.53 -11.36
CA ALA A 206 4.03 -10.15 -11.12
C ALA A 206 2.90 -9.31 -10.50
N VAL A 207 1.69 -9.40 -11.06
CA VAL A 207 0.48 -8.72 -10.57
C VAL A 207 0.13 -9.17 -9.15
N LYS A 208 0.16 -10.47 -8.86
CA LYS A 208 -0.07 -11.00 -7.50
C LYS A 208 0.91 -10.39 -6.50
N ARG A 209 2.21 -10.36 -6.84
CA ARG A 209 3.24 -9.79 -5.95
C ARG A 209 3.01 -8.30 -5.69
N LEU A 210 2.66 -7.54 -6.73
CA LEU A 210 2.33 -6.13 -6.59
C LEU A 210 1.08 -5.91 -5.73
N HIS A 211 0.02 -6.70 -5.97
CA HIS A 211 -1.20 -6.68 -5.17
C HIS A 211 -0.90 -6.93 -3.69
N ASP A 212 -0.16 -7.99 -3.38
CA ASP A 212 0.19 -8.34 -2.00
C ASP A 212 1.05 -7.26 -1.32
N LEU A 213 1.95 -6.61 -2.08
CA LEU A 213 2.76 -5.50 -1.60
C LEU A 213 1.90 -4.26 -1.26
N LEU A 214 0.97 -3.88 -2.15
CA LEU A 214 0.04 -2.78 -1.94
C LEU A 214 -0.90 -3.05 -0.76
N GLU A 215 -1.48 -4.25 -0.66
CA GLU A 215 -2.35 -4.65 0.46
C GLU A 215 -1.59 -4.65 1.80
N ALA A 216 -0.38 -5.21 1.84
CA ALA A 216 0.42 -5.24 3.06
C ALA A 216 0.79 -3.83 3.56
N THR A 217 0.99 -2.88 2.65
CA THR A 217 1.35 -1.50 2.97
C THR A 217 0.17 -0.53 3.01
N SER A 218 -1.07 -1.02 2.82
CA SER A 218 -2.28 -0.18 2.78
C SER A 218 -2.47 0.69 4.03
N ALA A 219 -2.08 0.18 5.21
CA ALA A 219 -2.14 0.91 6.47
C ALA A 219 -1.23 2.15 6.55
N LEU A 220 -0.26 2.27 5.63
CA LEU A 220 0.68 3.40 5.58
C LEU A 220 0.09 4.64 4.90
N LEU A 221 -1.08 4.52 4.26
CA LEU A 221 -1.82 5.64 3.64
C LEU A 221 -0.98 6.49 2.67
N LEU A 222 -0.02 5.86 2.00
CA LEU A 222 0.91 6.52 1.07
C LEU A 222 0.17 7.10 -0.15
N PRO A 223 0.57 8.30 -0.64
CA PRO A 223 0.06 8.84 -1.91
C PRO A 223 0.25 7.85 -3.06
N GLY A 224 -0.75 7.68 -3.92
CA GLY A 224 -0.71 6.73 -5.04
C GLY A 224 -1.07 5.29 -4.68
N LEU A 225 -1.01 4.87 -3.41
CA LEU A 225 -1.39 3.50 -3.00
C LEU A 225 -2.87 3.24 -3.17
N ALA A 226 -3.71 4.10 -2.57
CA ALA A 226 -5.17 3.96 -2.63
C ALA A 226 -5.74 3.90 -4.06
N PRO A 227 -5.30 4.76 -5.02
CA PRO A 227 -5.77 4.65 -6.40
C PRO A 227 -5.11 3.50 -7.19
N ALA A 228 -3.89 3.05 -6.85
CA ALA A 228 -3.27 1.90 -7.53
C ALA A 228 -3.98 0.57 -7.22
N LEU A 229 -4.48 0.40 -6.00
CA LEU A 229 -5.02 -0.88 -5.53
C LEU A 229 -6.23 -1.37 -6.37
N PRO A 230 -7.25 -0.54 -6.69
CA PRO A 230 -8.33 -0.92 -7.60
C PRO A 230 -7.85 -1.32 -8.99
N CYS A 231 -6.88 -0.59 -9.58
CA CYS A 231 -6.33 -0.91 -10.89
C CYS A 231 -5.66 -2.30 -10.89
N VAL A 232 -4.85 -2.58 -9.87
CA VAL A 232 -4.20 -3.89 -9.73
C VAL A 232 -5.22 -5.01 -9.48
N LYS A 233 -6.27 -4.76 -8.69
CA LYS A 233 -7.36 -5.72 -8.46
C LYS A 233 -8.11 -6.03 -9.75
N GLN A 234 -8.40 -5.03 -10.57
CA GLN A 234 -9.05 -5.22 -11.87
C GLN A 234 -8.18 -6.09 -12.79
N LEU A 235 -6.89 -5.75 -12.92
CA LEU A 235 -5.93 -6.51 -13.70
C LEU A 235 -5.83 -7.97 -13.20
N GLN A 236 -5.72 -8.16 -11.88
CA GLN A 236 -5.66 -9.48 -11.27
C GLN A 236 -6.93 -10.31 -11.57
N GLY A 237 -8.11 -9.70 -11.49
CA GLY A 237 -9.38 -10.37 -11.81
C GLY A 237 -9.42 -10.87 -13.25
N GLN A 238 -9.08 -10.00 -14.21
CA GLN A 238 -9.05 -10.39 -15.64
C GLN A 238 -8.04 -11.51 -15.92
N LEU A 239 -6.86 -11.47 -15.30
CA LEU A 239 -5.87 -12.53 -15.43
C LEU A 239 -6.34 -13.85 -14.81
N LEU A 240 -7.04 -13.81 -13.68
CA LEU A 240 -7.61 -15.01 -13.05
C LEU A 240 -8.68 -15.65 -13.94
N GLU A 241 -9.51 -14.85 -14.60
CA GLU A 241 -10.49 -15.36 -15.57
C GLU A 241 -9.82 -16.06 -16.75
N ILE A 242 -8.81 -15.43 -17.36
CA ILE A 242 -8.07 -15.99 -18.51
C ILE A 242 -7.36 -17.29 -18.11
N ILE A 243 -6.63 -17.28 -16.99
CA ILE A 243 -5.88 -18.46 -16.53
C ILE A 243 -6.82 -19.60 -16.16
N GLY A 244 -7.94 -19.33 -15.46
CA GLY A 244 -8.88 -20.40 -15.15
C GLY A 244 -9.59 -20.95 -16.40
N ALA A 245 -9.82 -20.13 -17.43
CA ALA A 245 -10.32 -20.62 -18.71
C ALA A 245 -9.32 -21.57 -19.40
N TYR A 246 -8.01 -21.32 -19.29
CA TYR A 246 -6.98 -22.25 -19.75
C TYR A 246 -6.99 -23.57 -18.98
N GLU A 247 -7.05 -23.51 -17.65
CA GLU A 247 -7.09 -24.69 -16.78
C GLU A 247 -8.35 -25.52 -17.06
N LEU A 248 -9.50 -24.88 -17.25
CA LEU A 248 -10.74 -25.55 -17.62
C LEU A 248 -10.68 -26.17 -19.03
N ALA A 249 -10.05 -25.51 -20.00
CA ALA A 249 -9.87 -26.07 -21.34
C ALA A 249 -9.02 -27.36 -21.30
N ALA A 250 -7.97 -27.38 -20.49
CA ALA A 250 -7.15 -28.57 -20.29
C ALA A 250 -7.95 -29.72 -19.66
N GLU A 251 -8.76 -29.43 -18.63
CA GLU A 251 -9.59 -30.44 -17.98
C GLU A 251 -10.69 -31.00 -18.91
N LEU A 252 -11.35 -30.14 -19.69
CA LEU A 252 -12.35 -30.55 -20.68
C LEU A 252 -11.73 -31.41 -21.78
N SER A 253 -10.55 -31.04 -22.28
CA SER A 253 -9.82 -31.84 -23.28
C SER A 253 -9.47 -33.22 -22.72
N ARG A 254 -8.95 -33.28 -21.49
CA ARG A 254 -8.64 -34.54 -20.79
C ARG A 254 -9.85 -35.46 -20.66
N LEU A 255 -11.04 -34.91 -20.38
CA LEU A 255 -12.28 -35.68 -20.29
C LEU A 255 -12.81 -36.12 -21.66
N LEU A 256 -12.67 -35.29 -22.70
CA LEU A 256 -13.08 -35.62 -24.06
C LEU A 256 -12.18 -36.67 -24.70
N ASP A 257 -10.87 -36.61 -24.48
CA ASP A 257 -9.87 -37.47 -25.15
C ASP A 257 -9.68 -38.87 -24.49
N GLY A 258 -10.49 -39.21 -23.48
CA GLY A 258 -10.49 -40.57 -22.89
C GLY A 258 -9.64 -40.73 -21.63
N GLY A 259 -9.48 -39.66 -20.84
CA GLY A 259 -8.79 -39.69 -19.55
C GLY A 259 -9.45 -40.62 -18.51
N ASP A 260 -10.31 -40.06 -17.64
CA ASP A 260 -10.85 -40.79 -16.48
C ASP A 260 -11.98 -41.80 -16.80
N LEU A 261 -12.54 -41.72 -18.01
CA LEU A 261 -13.67 -42.55 -18.45
C LEU A 261 -13.40 -43.10 -19.85
N SER A 262 -13.74 -44.37 -20.06
CA SER A 262 -13.79 -44.96 -21.39
C SER A 262 -14.91 -44.33 -22.23
N GLU A 263 -14.77 -44.39 -23.56
CA GLU A 263 -15.80 -43.93 -24.50
C GLU A 263 -17.17 -44.56 -24.24
N THR A 264 -17.20 -45.84 -23.84
CA THR A 264 -18.43 -46.55 -23.50
C THR A 264 -19.11 -45.96 -22.26
N GLU A 265 -18.35 -45.58 -21.23
CA GLU A 265 -18.88 -44.98 -20.01
C GLU A 265 -19.41 -43.57 -20.25
N LYS A 266 -18.67 -42.76 -21.04
CA LYS A 266 -19.13 -41.41 -21.42
C LYS A 266 -20.45 -41.46 -22.19
N LYS A 267 -20.56 -42.41 -23.13
CA LYS A 267 -21.77 -42.62 -23.92
C LYS A 267 -22.93 -43.12 -23.06
N ALA A 268 -22.69 -44.04 -22.13
CA ALA A 268 -23.69 -44.54 -21.20
C ALA A 268 -24.23 -43.42 -20.27
N LEU A 269 -23.35 -42.52 -19.82
CA LEU A 269 -23.71 -41.38 -18.98
C LEU A 269 -24.26 -40.18 -19.78
N GLY A 270 -24.10 -40.18 -21.11
CA GLY A 270 -24.54 -39.10 -21.99
C GLY A 270 -23.84 -37.77 -21.71
N LEU A 271 -22.53 -37.81 -21.42
CA LEU A 271 -21.77 -36.62 -21.01
C LEU A 271 -21.28 -35.76 -22.19
N GLU A 272 -21.02 -36.40 -23.32
CA GLU A 272 -20.32 -35.81 -24.46
C GLU A 272 -20.96 -34.51 -25.01
N PRO A 273 -22.30 -34.40 -25.19
CA PRO A 273 -22.91 -33.16 -25.66
C PRO A 273 -22.61 -31.96 -24.74
N GLY A 274 -22.72 -32.17 -23.43
CA GLY A 274 -22.44 -31.13 -22.44
C GLY A 274 -20.97 -30.76 -22.36
N LEU A 275 -20.06 -31.74 -22.41
CA LEU A 275 -18.62 -31.47 -22.38
C LEU A 275 -18.16 -30.70 -23.61
N LEU A 276 -18.68 -31.02 -24.80
CA LEU A 276 -18.40 -30.30 -26.04
C LEU A 276 -18.94 -28.87 -26.01
N GLU A 277 -20.17 -28.66 -25.52
CA GLU A 277 -20.75 -27.31 -25.42
C GLU A 277 -19.99 -26.45 -24.40
N LEU A 278 -19.60 -27.02 -23.25
CA LEU A 278 -18.75 -26.33 -22.28
C LEU A 278 -17.39 -25.96 -22.88
N ALA A 279 -16.76 -26.85 -23.63
CA ALA A 279 -15.49 -26.57 -24.30
C ALA A 279 -15.64 -25.43 -25.33
N ARG A 280 -16.72 -25.42 -26.10
CA ARG A 280 -17.03 -24.37 -27.07
C ARG A 280 -17.24 -23.02 -26.37
N ARG A 281 -18.06 -22.97 -25.32
CA ARG A 281 -18.33 -21.74 -24.54
C ARG A 281 -17.09 -21.23 -23.83
N ASN A 282 -16.29 -22.12 -23.23
CA ASN A 282 -15.06 -21.74 -22.56
C ASN A 282 -14.03 -21.15 -23.54
N ARG A 283 -13.90 -21.72 -24.75
CA ARG A 283 -13.04 -21.15 -25.80
C ARG A 283 -13.49 -19.76 -26.23
N GLU A 284 -14.79 -19.54 -26.38
CA GLU A 284 -15.34 -18.23 -26.71
C GLU A 284 -15.09 -17.22 -25.59
N ARG A 285 -15.33 -17.63 -24.34
CA ARG A 285 -15.04 -16.80 -23.17
C ARG A 285 -13.56 -16.44 -23.06
N LEU A 286 -12.64 -17.39 -23.26
CA LEU A 286 -11.20 -17.13 -23.24
C LEU A 286 -10.83 -16.02 -24.23
N LYS A 287 -11.35 -16.09 -25.47
CA LYS A 287 -11.14 -15.05 -26.48
C LYS A 287 -11.70 -13.69 -26.04
N GLN A 288 -12.91 -13.67 -25.47
CA GLN A 288 -13.55 -12.44 -25.01
C GLN A 288 -12.83 -11.82 -23.82
N SER A 289 -12.48 -12.61 -22.79
CA SER A 289 -11.72 -12.17 -21.62
C SER A 289 -10.33 -11.66 -22.03
N PHE A 290 -9.63 -12.36 -22.93
CA PHE A 290 -8.36 -11.87 -23.46
C PHE A 290 -8.50 -10.59 -24.27
N ALA A 291 -9.50 -10.47 -25.15
CA ALA A 291 -9.73 -9.25 -25.91
C ALA A 291 -10.05 -8.04 -25.00
N ALA A 292 -10.86 -8.26 -23.96
CA ALA A 292 -11.17 -7.24 -22.96
C ALA A 292 -9.92 -6.81 -22.17
N PHE A 293 -9.08 -7.79 -21.78
CA PHE A 293 -7.79 -7.54 -21.16
C PHE A 293 -6.85 -6.78 -22.10
N ALA A 294 -6.66 -7.23 -23.34
CA ALA A 294 -5.75 -6.65 -24.31
C ALA A 294 -6.14 -5.19 -24.63
N ARG A 295 -7.43 -4.90 -24.76
CA ARG A 295 -7.93 -3.53 -24.96
C ARG A 295 -7.55 -2.58 -23.81
N LEU A 296 -7.54 -3.06 -22.57
CA LEU A 296 -7.25 -2.24 -21.38
C LEU A 296 -5.77 -2.20 -21.00
N TRP A 297 -5.00 -3.23 -21.35
CA TRP A 297 -3.63 -3.41 -20.82
C TRP A 297 -2.54 -3.57 -21.89
N LEU A 298 -2.89 -3.91 -23.14
CA LEU A 298 -1.93 -4.12 -24.24
C LEU A 298 -2.09 -3.18 -25.45
N GLY A 299 -3.23 -2.49 -25.61
CA GLY A 299 -3.59 -1.77 -26.84
C GLY A 299 -2.54 -0.76 -27.36
N GLU A 300 -2.48 -0.60 -28.69
CA GLU A 300 -1.45 0.15 -29.41
C GLU A 300 -1.45 1.68 -29.13
N GLU A 301 -2.53 2.23 -28.58
CA GLU A 301 -2.62 3.63 -28.16
C GLU A 301 -2.65 3.78 -26.64
N ASN A 302 -1.69 3.16 -25.96
CA ASN A 302 -1.29 3.46 -24.58
C ASN A 302 -2.49 3.56 -23.61
N PRO A 303 -3.07 2.41 -23.25
CA PRO A 303 -4.41 2.34 -22.69
C PRO A 303 -4.47 3.03 -21.32
N LEU A 304 -5.55 3.76 -21.09
CA LEU A 304 -5.73 4.63 -19.92
C LEU A 304 -5.44 3.90 -18.61
N SER A 305 -5.93 2.67 -18.43
CA SER A 305 -5.72 1.88 -17.21
C SER A 305 -4.24 1.52 -16.96
N LEU A 306 -3.48 1.24 -18.03
CA LEU A 306 -2.05 0.98 -17.92
C LEU A 306 -1.31 2.27 -17.52
N ARG A 307 -1.62 3.39 -18.18
CA ARG A 307 -1.04 4.71 -17.86
C ARG A 307 -1.35 5.13 -16.43
N GLU A 308 -2.60 4.97 -16.01
CA GLU A 308 -3.06 5.29 -14.66
C GLU A 308 -2.32 4.45 -13.63
N LEU A 309 -2.27 3.13 -13.81
CA LEU A 309 -1.55 2.24 -12.89
C LEU A 309 -0.07 2.64 -12.77
N PHE A 310 0.64 2.78 -13.88
CA PHE A 310 2.05 3.17 -13.86
C PHE A 310 2.26 4.58 -13.31
N GLY A 311 1.35 5.52 -13.56
CA GLY A 311 1.37 6.85 -12.97
C GLY A 311 1.18 6.80 -11.46
N HIS A 312 0.25 6.00 -10.95
CA HIS A 312 0.06 5.80 -9.50
C HIS A 312 1.28 5.15 -8.85
N LEU A 313 1.89 4.14 -9.49
CA LEU A 313 3.11 3.50 -8.99
C LEU A 313 4.31 4.46 -9.02
N ALA A 314 4.44 5.28 -10.06
CA ALA A 314 5.47 6.31 -10.15
C ALA A 314 5.29 7.37 -9.07
N ASN A 315 4.07 7.84 -8.83
CA ASN A 315 3.76 8.79 -7.75
C ASN A 315 4.02 8.20 -6.37
N LEU A 316 3.72 6.91 -6.17
CA LEU A 316 4.01 6.20 -4.93
C LEU A 316 5.51 6.09 -4.68
N GLN A 317 6.27 5.69 -5.71
CA GLN A 317 7.73 5.61 -5.64
C GLN A 317 8.35 6.99 -5.40
N ALA A 318 7.97 7.99 -6.19
CA ALA A 318 8.42 9.37 -6.04
C ALA A 318 8.02 9.95 -4.69
N GLY A 319 6.83 9.63 -4.17
CA GLY A 319 6.40 10.03 -2.83
C GLY A 319 7.32 9.45 -1.76
N LEU A 320 7.73 8.19 -1.88
CA LEU A 320 8.68 7.57 -0.95
C LEU A 320 10.12 8.10 -1.12
N GLU A 321 10.56 8.42 -2.33
CA GLU A 321 11.90 8.92 -2.63
C GLU A 321 12.07 10.41 -2.29
N ASN A 322 11.09 11.23 -2.66
CA ASN A 322 11.08 12.69 -2.52
C ASN A 322 10.43 13.16 -1.23
N SER A 323 9.92 12.25 -0.39
CA SER A 323 9.70 12.58 1.01
C SER A 323 11.07 12.92 1.62
N LEU A 324 11.47 14.17 1.53
CA LEU A 324 12.29 14.81 2.55
C LEU A 324 11.57 14.61 3.91
N PRO A 325 12.27 14.65 5.05
CA PRO A 325 11.68 14.36 6.35
C PRO A 325 10.65 15.44 6.75
N GLU A 326 9.44 15.41 6.18
CA GLU A 326 8.30 16.26 6.60
C GLU A 326 6.99 15.45 6.63
N GLN A 327 7.09 14.14 6.86
CA GLN A 327 5.96 13.31 7.29
C GLN A 327 6.38 12.49 8.52
N GLY A 328 6.70 13.23 9.57
CA GLY A 328 6.65 12.80 10.95
C GLY A 328 5.85 13.87 11.70
N VAL A 329 5.40 13.58 12.91
CA VAL A 329 4.96 14.65 13.82
C VAL A 329 6.16 15.61 13.95
N GLU A 330 6.11 16.78 13.32
CA GLU A 330 7.06 17.86 13.63
C GLU A 330 6.80 18.23 15.08
N ILE A 331 7.79 17.96 15.93
CA ILE A 331 7.76 18.34 17.34
C ILE A 331 8.36 19.74 17.38
N GLU A 332 7.52 20.72 17.08
CA GLU A 332 7.86 22.14 17.14
C GLU A 332 7.47 22.70 18.51
N ARG A 333 8.36 23.49 19.12
CA ARG A 333 7.99 24.36 20.23
C ARG A 333 7.97 25.81 19.78
N LYS A 334 6.99 26.57 20.28
CA LYS A 334 6.78 27.96 19.89
C LYS A 334 6.85 28.88 21.08
N TYR A 335 7.57 29.97 20.95
CA TYR A 335 7.78 30.96 22.00
C TYR A 335 7.39 32.34 21.49
N LEU A 336 6.75 33.12 22.35
CA LEU A 336 6.62 34.56 22.16
C LEU A 336 7.96 35.23 22.46
N LEU A 337 8.42 36.16 21.63
CA LEU A 337 9.58 36.97 21.96
C LEU A 337 9.17 38.31 22.57
N GLU A 338 9.84 38.71 23.64
CA GLU A 338 9.60 40.00 24.33
C GLU A 338 10.18 41.18 23.55
N ALA A 339 11.25 40.93 22.78
CA ALA A 339 11.88 41.88 21.87
C ALA A 339 12.57 41.12 20.73
N LEU A 340 12.98 41.84 19.69
CA LEU A 340 13.82 41.25 18.64
C LEU A 340 15.23 40.96 19.18
N PRO A 341 15.80 39.77 18.91
CA PRO A 341 17.15 39.42 19.34
C PRO A 341 18.21 40.40 18.85
N GLU A 342 19.24 40.66 19.66
CA GLU A 342 20.36 41.49 19.23
C GLU A 342 21.08 40.86 18.02
N GLY A 343 21.36 41.67 16.99
CA GLY A 343 22.05 41.21 15.78
C GLY A 343 21.19 40.47 14.76
N PHE A 344 19.86 40.34 14.98
CA PHE A 344 18.97 39.60 14.07
C PHE A 344 19.02 40.06 12.61
N ALA A 345 19.29 41.35 12.37
CA ALA A 345 19.36 41.92 11.02
C ALA A 345 20.51 41.35 10.15
N SER A 346 21.48 40.68 10.77
CA SER A 346 22.58 40.00 10.07
C SER A 346 22.27 38.54 9.74
N TRP A 347 21.16 38.00 10.24
CA TRP A 347 20.76 36.61 10.01
C TRP A 347 20.18 36.44 8.62
N ASP A 348 20.28 35.21 8.11
CA ASP A 348 19.65 34.82 6.86
C ASP A 348 18.14 35.02 6.96
N CYS A 349 17.56 35.67 5.95
CA CYS A 349 16.18 36.16 6.00
C CYS A 349 15.41 35.75 4.76
N GLU A 350 14.18 35.27 4.98
CA GLU A 350 13.23 34.94 3.92
C GLU A 350 11.94 35.77 4.13
N GLU A 351 11.43 36.37 3.06
CA GLU A 351 10.11 37.01 3.08
C GLU A 351 9.05 35.99 2.69
N ILE A 352 8.03 35.82 3.54
CA ILE A 352 7.01 34.80 3.38
C ILE A 352 5.64 35.46 3.29
N ASP A 353 4.97 35.26 2.16
CA ASP A 353 3.55 35.55 1.99
C ASP A 353 2.76 34.24 2.11
N GLN A 354 1.80 34.18 3.02
CA GLN A 354 0.93 33.01 3.22
C GLN A 354 -0.53 33.41 3.14
N GLY A 355 -1.35 32.56 2.54
CA GLY A 355 -2.79 32.76 2.44
C GLY A 355 -3.53 31.45 2.53
N TRP A 356 -4.71 31.46 3.15
CA TRP A 356 -5.56 30.28 3.27
C TRP A 356 -6.80 30.44 2.39
N LEU A 357 -7.10 29.42 1.61
CA LEU A 357 -8.33 29.38 0.83
C LEU A 357 -9.53 29.12 1.74
N PRO A 358 -10.72 29.65 1.39
CA PRO A 358 -11.94 29.39 2.13
C PRO A 358 -12.32 27.90 2.05
N GLY A 359 -12.54 27.29 3.21
CA GLY A 359 -12.92 25.88 3.32
C GLY A 359 -13.12 25.43 4.76
N GLU A 360 -14.20 24.69 5.02
CA GLU A 360 -14.53 24.17 6.36
C GLU A 360 -13.98 22.74 6.59
N LYS A 361 -14.04 21.89 5.56
CA LYS A 361 -13.63 20.48 5.62
C LYS A 361 -12.21 20.22 5.11
N LEU A 362 -11.73 21.08 4.22
CA LEU A 362 -10.43 21.04 3.59
C LEU A 362 -9.75 22.38 3.88
N GLN A 363 -8.58 22.36 4.51
CA GLN A 363 -7.81 23.58 4.75
C GLN A 363 -6.67 23.63 3.76
N GLU A 364 -6.73 24.55 2.83
CA GLU A 364 -5.68 24.74 1.83
C GLU A 364 -4.94 26.05 2.09
N ARG A 365 -3.61 25.97 2.12
CA ARG A 365 -2.68 27.08 2.30
C ARG A 365 -1.84 27.22 1.03
N VAL A 366 -1.69 28.43 0.52
CA VAL A 366 -0.70 28.78 -0.49
C VAL A 366 0.36 29.70 0.12
N ARG A 367 1.61 29.50 -0.29
CA ARG A 367 2.77 30.20 0.26
C ARG A 367 3.70 30.65 -0.87
N ARG A 368 4.19 31.88 -0.78
CA ARG A 368 5.31 32.40 -1.58
C ARG A 368 6.46 32.70 -0.63
N ILE A 369 7.66 32.20 -0.95
CA ILE A 369 8.90 32.47 -0.22
C ILE A 369 9.83 33.22 -1.16
N ARG A 370 10.39 34.34 -0.67
CA ARG A 370 11.38 35.16 -1.40
C ARG A 370 12.67 35.21 -0.59
N ARG A 371 13.77 34.75 -1.18
CA ARG A 371 15.10 34.72 -0.55
C ARG A 371 16.17 34.97 -1.58
N GLY A 372 17.11 35.88 -1.32
CA GLY A 372 18.26 36.10 -2.19
C GLY A 372 17.94 36.47 -3.65
N GLY A 373 16.73 36.96 -3.94
CA GLY A 373 16.25 37.25 -5.29
C GLY A 373 15.53 36.09 -5.99
N GLU A 374 15.46 34.91 -5.37
CA GLU A 374 14.67 33.77 -5.85
C GLU A 374 13.27 33.77 -5.21
N GLU A 375 12.28 33.35 -5.99
CA GLU A 375 10.91 33.14 -5.51
C GLU A 375 10.51 31.67 -5.70
N ARG A 376 9.94 31.08 -4.65
CA ARG A 376 9.36 29.73 -4.69
C ARG A 376 7.92 29.75 -4.17
N TYR A 377 7.08 28.90 -4.74
CA TYR A 377 5.66 28.84 -4.41
C TYR A 377 5.30 27.44 -3.94
N PHE A 378 4.42 27.36 -2.95
CA PHE A 378 4.02 26.11 -2.34
C PHE A 378 2.51 26.08 -2.14
N ARG A 379 1.94 24.89 -2.23
CA ARG A 379 0.54 24.62 -1.95
C ARG A 379 0.47 23.48 -0.95
N CYS A 380 -0.28 23.69 0.13
CA CYS A 380 -0.44 22.73 1.20
C CYS A 380 -1.93 22.45 1.43
N VAL A 381 -2.33 21.19 1.38
CA VAL A 381 -3.69 20.75 1.64
C VAL A 381 -3.72 19.91 2.91
N LYS A 382 -4.47 20.36 3.92
CA LYS A 382 -4.75 19.60 5.14
C LYS A 382 -6.16 19.03 5.09
N ALA A 383 -6.29 17.70 5.11
CA ALA A 383 -7.56 16.98 5.03
C ALA A 383 -7.76 16.02 6.23
N GLY A 384 -8.95 16.03 6.85
CA GLY A 384 -9.34 15.07 7.90
C GLY A 384 -10.17 15.63 9.06
N ARG A 385 -10.70 14.73 9.93
CA ARG A 385 -11.33 15.05 11.23
C ARG A 385 -10.62 14.28 12.35
N GLY A 386 -10.36 14.93 13.48
CA GLY A 386 -9.72 14.32 14.67
C GLY A 386 -8.19 14.50 14.74
N ILE A 387 -7.53 13.62 15.50
CA ILE A 387 -6.06 13.61 15.77
C ILE A 387 -5.25 13.19 14.53
N ARG A 388 -5.86 12.52 13.56
CA ARG A 388 -5.21 12.13 12.29
C ARG A 388 -5.54 13.15 11.20
N ARG A 389 -4.53 13.87 10.72
CA ARG A 389 -4.62 14.87 9.66
C ARG A 389 -3.67 14.49 8.53
N LEU A 390 -4.16 14.44 7.29
CA LEU A 390 -3.33 14.31 6.09
C LEU A 390 -2.84 15.71 5.72
N GLU A 391 -1.53 15.92 5.64
CA GLU A 391 -0.91 17.15 5.14
C GLU A 391 -0.16 16.82 3.85
N LEU A 392 -0.57 17.45 2.75
CA LEU A 392 0.05 17.33 1.45
C LEU A 392 0.62 18.70 1.08
N GLU A 393 1.93 18.88 1.21
CA GLU A 393 2.62 20.05 0.66
C GLU A 393 3.32 19.69 -0.65
N GLU A 394 3.10 20.51 -1.68
CA GLU A 394 3.69 20.38 -3.00
C GLU A 394 4.24 21.74 -3.46
N GLU A 395 5.36 21.72 -4.18
CA GLU A 395 5.86 22.92 -4.87
C GLU A 395 4.89 23.27 -6.01
N ALA A 396 4.48 24.54 -6.06
CA ALA A 396 3.52 25.07 -7.00
C ALA A 396 4.22 25.94 -8.05
N SER A 397 3.62 26.05 -9.24
CA SER A 397 4.10 26.99 -10.25
C SER A 397 3.67 28.42 -9.91
N ALA A 398 4.39 29.40 -10.44
CA ALA A 398 4.05 30.82 -10.30
C ALA A 398 2.65 31.14 -10.85
N GLU A 399 2.27 30.49 -11.95
CA GLU A 399 0.95 30.65 -12.59
C GLU A 399 -0.17 30.13 -11.70
N LEU A 400 0.02 28.96 -11.08
CA LEU A 400 -0.96 28.39 -10.15
C LEU A 400 -1.12 29.29 -8.92
N PHE A 401 0.00 29.77 -8.35
CA PHE A 401 -0.04 30.71 -7.23
C PHE A 401 -0.78 32.01 -7.61
N ALA A 402 -0.53 32.57 -8.79
CA ALA A 402 -1.20 33.78 -9.26
C ALA A 402 -2.72 33.62 -9.38
N VAL A 403 -3.21 32.43 -9.73
CA VAL A 403 -4.64 32.11 -9.78
C VAL A 403 -5.24 31.94 -8.38
N LEU A 404 -4.53 31.25 -7.48
CA LEU A 404 -5.04 30.93 -6.14
C LEU A 404 -4.91 32.10 -5.16
N TRP A 405 -3.89 32.93 -5.29
CA TRP A 405 -3.59 33.99 -4.35
C TRP A 405 -4.77 34.97 -4.15
N PRO A 406 -5.46 35.49 -5.19
CA PRO A 406 -6.64 36.35 -5.02
C PRO A 406 -7.74 35.73 -4.15
N LEU A 407 -7.91 34.41 -4.17
CA LEU A 407 -8.93 33.69 -3.42
C LEU A 407 -8.65 33.60 -1.91
N THR A 408 -7.43 33.94 -1.48
CA THR A 408 -7.05 34.00 -0.06
C THR A 408 -7.34 35.36 0.58
N LEU A 409 -7.96 36.29 -0.14
CA LEU A 409 -8.25 37.63 0.37
C LEU A 409 -9.08 37.57 1.66
N GLY A 410 -8.63 38.29 2.70
CA GLY A 410 -9.22 38.23 4.04
C GLY A 410 -8.70 37.11 4.93
N CYS A 411 -7.73 36.32 4.47
CA CYS A 411 -7.05 35.30 5.27
C CYS A 411 -5.57 35.19 4.85
N ARG A 412 -4.74 36.18 5.20
CA ARG A 412 -3.32 36.26 4.80
C ARG A 412 -2.40 36.68 5.94
N VAL A 413 -1.18 36.17 5.90
CA VAL A 413 -0.06 36.60 6.74
C VAL A 413 1.12 36.98 5.85
N GLN A 414 1.76 38.09 6.19
CA GLN A 414 3.07 38.44 5.66
C GLN A 414 4.05 38.48 6.82
N LYS A 415 5.18 37.77 6.69
CA LYS A 415 6.20 37.73 7.73
C LYS A 415 7.60 37.66 7.13
N LYS A 416 8.59 38.08 7.90
CA LYS A 416 10.00 37.84 7.65
C LYS A 416 10.48 36.76 8.60
N ARG A 417 11.06 35.68 8.06
CA ARG A 417 11.63 34.59 8.85
C ARG A 417 13.14 34.73 8.85
N TYR A 418 13.71 34.90 10.03
CA TYR A 418 15.14 34.97 10.24
C TYR A 418 15.65 33.63 10.78
N ARG A 419 16.75 33.14 10.19
CA ARG A 419 17.43 31.92 10.61
C ARG A 419 18.70 32.30 11.38
N PRO A 420 18.67 32.30 12.73
CA PRO A 420 19.85 32.51 13.54
C PRO A 420 20.97 31.51 13.21
N PRO A 421 22.25 31.89 13.36
CA PRO A 421 23.35 30.96 13.22
C PRO A 421 23.23 29.86 14.30
N THR A 422 23.18 28.61 13.85
CA THR A 422 22.87 27.48 14.72
C THR A 422 24.07 27.04 15.56
N ALA A 423 23.87 26.78 16.85
CA ALA A 423 24.89 26.18 17.73
C ALA A 423 24.92 24.64 17.63
N ASP A 424 23.76 24.00 17.38
CA ASP A 424 23.59 22.56 17.15
C ASP A 424 22.74 22.36 15.87
N PRO A 425 23.26 21.73 14.81
CA PRO A 425 22.50 21.49 13.57
C PRO A 425 21.24 20.62 13.75
N LYS A 426 21.02 20.02 14.93
CA LYS A 426 19.82 19.25 15.26
C LYS A 426 18.67 20.07 15.85
N GLN A 427 18.88 21.36 16.12
CA GLN A 427 17.84 22.28 16.59
C GLN A 427 17.75 23.46 15.63
N GLU A 428 16.81 23.41 14.70
CA GLU A 428 16.60 24.53 13.79
C GLU A 428 15.71 25.58 14.47
N TRP A 429 16.32 26.72 14.81
CA TRP A 429 15.63 27.88 15.37
C TRP A 429 15.21 28.83 14.24
N LEU A 430 13.99 29.33 14.29
CA LEU A 430 13.42 30.25 13.32
C LEU A 430 12.72 31.39 14.06
N VAL A 431 13.02 32.64 13.67
CA VAL A 431 12.38 33.84 14.25
C VAL A 431 11.48 34.48 13.21
N ASP A 432 10.19 34.49 13.47
CA ASP A 432 9.18 35.11 12.63
C ASP A 432 8.83 36.51 13.11
N VAL A 433 8.96 37.47 12.20
CA VAL A 433 8.55 38.87 12.38
C VAL A 433 7.35 39.14 11.50
N PHE A 434 6.18 39.32 12.10
CA PHE A 434 4.95 39.60 11.37
C PHE A 434 4.95 41.05 10.87
N CYS A 435 4.65 41.26 9.60
CA CYS A 435 4.81 42.57 8.95
C CYS A 435 3.66 43.54 9.25
N ASP A 436 2.52 43.05 9.71
CA ASP A 436 1.29 43.82 9.88
C ASP A 436 0.95 44.16 11.34
N ARG A 437 1.75 43.66 12.30
CA ARG A 437 1.55 43.84 13.74
C ARG A 437 2.86 43.67 14.50
N GLU A 438 2.96 44.25 15.69
CA GLU A 438 4.09 44.00 16.59
C GLU A 438 3.94 42.63 17.26
N LEU A 439 4.33 41.57 16.52
CA LEU A 439 4.35 40.19 17.00
C LEU A 439 5.60 39.49 16.48
N TRP A 440 6.30 38.83 17.39
CA TRP A 440 7.50 38.05 17.10
C TRP A 440 7.37 36.68 17.73
N LEU A 441 7.52 35.65 16.92
CA LEU A 441 7.47 34.26 17.36
C LEU A 441 8.82 33.61 17.08
N CYS A 442 9.23 32.72 17.98
CA CYS A 442 10.36 31.85 17.77
C CYS A 442 9.89 30.41 17.75
N GLU A 443 10.19 29.70 16.67
CA GLU A 443 9.89 28.29 16.47
C GLU A 443 11.20 27.52 16.55
N VAL A 444 11.19 26.36 17.22
CA VAL A 444 12.32 25.43 17.23
C VAL A 444 11.81 24.04 16.90
N GLU A 445 12.44 23.41 15.90
CA GLU A 445 12.17 22.02 15.56
C GLU A 445 12.99 21.08 16.44
N LEU A 446 12.33 20.07 17.01
CA LEU A 446 12.93 19.08 17.89
C LEU A 446 12.83 17.68 17.29
N SER A 447 13.87 16.88 17.52
CA SER A 447 13.89 15.46 17.12
C SER A 447 12.98 14.55 17.96
N HIS A 448 12.55 14.98 19.16
CA HIS A 448 11.63 14.27 20.07
C HIS A 448 11.08 15.23 21.15
N GLU A 449 9.96 14.88 21.77
CA GLU A 449 9.16 15.75 22.67
C GLU A 449 9.86 16.14 23.98
N ASP A 450 10.68 15.22 24.50
CA ASP A 450 11.43 15.39 25.74
C ASP A 450 12.74 16.20 25.56
N LEU A 451 13.11 16.56 24.32
CA LEU A 451 14.30 17.37 24.07
C LEU A 451 14.08 18.77 24.64
N VAL A 452 14.99 19.20 25.52
CA VAL A 452 15.01 20.57 26.03
C VAL A 452 15.77 21.43 25.03
N PRO A 453 15.12 22.41 24.38
CA PRO A 453 15.81 23.29 23.44
C PRO A 453 16.82 24.19 24.14
N GLU A 454 17.99 24.38 23.54
CA GLU A 454 19.05 25.26 24.05
C GLU A 454 19.20 26.47 23.10
N PRO A 455 18.56 27.62 23.40
CA PRO A 455 18.64 28.79 22.55
C PRO A 455 20.03 29.43 22.60
N ILE A 456 20.45 30.01 21.47
CA ILE A 456 21.65 30.86 21.46
C ILE A 456 21.45 32.09 22.38
N PRO A 457 22.53 32.70 22.93
CA PRO A 457 22.42 33.79 23.89
C PRO A 457 21.51 34.95 23.44
N ALA A 458 21.54 35.29 22.14
CA ALA A 458 20.71 36.35 21.56
C ALA A 458 19.20 36.03 21.65
N ILE A 459 18.81 34.77 21.45
CA ILE A 459 17.41 34.33 21.56
C ILE A 459 17.05 34.18 23.04
N ALA A 460 17.91 33.55 23.84
CA ALA A 460 17.70 33.32 25.27
C ALA A 460 17.40 34.62 26.03
N ALA A 461 18.03 35.74 25.64
CA ALA A 461 17.84 37.05 26.27
C ALA A 461 16.45 37.68 26.06
N VAL A 462 15.68 37.20 25.07
CA VAL A 462 14.37 37.78 24.69
C VAL A 462 13.26 36.73 24.62
N LEU A 463 13.55 35.49 25.02
CA LEU A 463 12.61 34.38 24.98
C LEU A 463 11.54 34.56 26.06
N GLY A 464 10.29 34.69 25.64
CA GLY A 464 9.14 34.82 26.52
C GLY A 464 8.38 33.50 26.70
N ALA A 465 7.07 33.61 26.90
CA ALA A 465 6.21 32.46 27.18
C ALA A 465 6.15 31.45 26.03
N GLU A 466 6.09 30.17 26.37
CA GLU A 466 5.78 29.10 25.42
C GLU A 466 4.29 29.15 25.03
N VAL A 467 4.02 29.15 23.74
CA VAL A 467 2.69 29.25 23.12
C VAL A 467 2.41 28.11 22.13
N THR A 468 3.13 26.99 22.26
CA THR A 468 3.04 25.80 21.39
C THR A 468 1.59 25.32 21.18
N ASP A 469 0.82 25.19 22.27
CA ASP A 469 -0.58 24.72 22.24
C ASP A 469 -1.62 25.85 22.15
N ASP A 470 -1.18 27.11 22.07
CA ASP A 470 -2.09 28.25 22.04
C ASP A 470 -2.53 28.57 20.60
N GLY A 471 -3.75 28.15 20.28
CA GLY A 471 -4.38 28.34 18.98
C GLY A 471 -4.43 29.80 18.49
N ARG A 472 -4.29 30.80 19.37
CA ARG A 472 -4.25 32.22 18.99
C ARG A 472 -3.01 32.58 18.19
N TYR A 473 -1.92 31.84 18.35
CA TYR A 473 -0.62 32.08 17.69
C TYR A 473 -0.38 31.17 16.47
N VAL A 474 -1.40 30.43 16.05
CA VAL A 474 -1.34 29.66 14.80
C VAL A 474 -1.46 30.61 13.61
N ASN A 475 -0.58 30.50 12.62
CA ASN A 475 -0.53 31.42 11.47
C ASN A 475 -1.89 31.60 10.76
N ARG A 476 -2.72 30.55 10.66
CA ARG A 476 -4.08 30.67 10.10
C ARG A 476 -5.00 31.56 10.93
N MET A 477 -4.89 31.52 12.25
CA MET A 477 -5.68 32.38 13.14
C MET A 477 -5.16 33.82 13.10
N LEU A 478 -3.84 33.99 12.99
CA LEU A 478 -3.22 35.29 12.76
C LEU A 478 -3.58 35.88 11.40
N ALA A 479 -3.91 35.06 10.41
CA ALA A 479 -4.25 35.49 9.06
C ALA A 479 -5.59 36.22 8.90
N LYS A 480 -6.46 36.12 9.91
CA LYS A 480 -7.83 36.65 9.89
C LYS A 480 -7.93 38.12 10.25
#